data_AF-A0A5B8K7N7-F1
#
_entry.id   AF-A0A5B8K7N7-F1
#
_cell.length_a   1.000
_cell.length_b   1.000
_cell.length_c   1.000
_cell.angle_alpha   90.00
_cell.angle_beta   90.00
_cell.angle_gamma   90.00
#
_symmetry.space_group_name_H-M   'P 1'
#
loop_
_entity.id
_entity.type
_entity.pdbx_description
1 polymer ?
#
loop_
_entity_poly.entity_id
_entity_poly.type
_entity_poly.pdbx_seq_one_letter_code
_entity_poly.pdbx_strand_id
1 'polypeptide(L)'
;MENHFYWAIKNNYDFYFYRDNQSIVCVPSNTIVNWINPNFWEVLRFKKTIWPNSQFVLINYDRTLYIFRYHNLHILLTNDKKLNFKLDEKNNIIFRFKIGTWNENDDDVASTVGETANLGKIPEIIEKPNEYLDLDGYISPQYYEIVNNTLVSVDKNIEGHFKIRENIKIIGPNAFSGCTNLTSITIPDSVTSIKYNAFSGCTNLTSITIPDSVTSIESNAFNGCSSLTSITIPDSVTWIGDSAFSGCSSLTSITIPDSVTWIGDSAFSGCTNLTSITIPDSVTSIESNAFNGCSGLTSITIPDSVTWIGDSAFSGCSGLTSITIPDSVKRIGDSAFSGCSGLTSITIPDSVTSIKSYAFSGCSGLTSITIPDNVTSIDSNAFRGCSGLTSITIPNSVTSIRSNTFRGCSSLTSITIPDTVTSIGSNAFNGCSSLTSITIPDSVQSIGTSAFENTPFLESLKKQFGDDPIVINGIKYETLPNF
;
A
#
# COMPACT_ATOMS: atom_id res chain seq x y z
N MET A 1 -22.09 -48.21 39.66
CA MET A 1 -22.03 -47.72 38.26
C MET A 1 -23.46 -47.42 37.85
N GLU A 2 -23.70 -46.38 37.06
CA GLU A 2 -25.00 -45.76 36.74
C GLU A 2 -25.33 -44.53 37.62
N ASN A 3 -25.71 -43.42 36.97
CA ASN A 3 -26.15 -42.10 37.47
C ASN A 3 -25.16 -40.93 37.55
N HIS A 4 -23.89 -41.09 37.20
CA HIS A 4 -22.91 -39.98 37.29
C HIS A 4 -22.22 -39.61 35.96
N PHE A 5 -22.59 -40.28 34.86
CA PHE A 5 -22.01 -40.06 33.55
C PHE A 5 -23.08 -39.72 32.52
N TYR A 6 -22.87 -38.62 31.79
CA TYR A 6 -23.74 -38.17 30.71
C TYR A 6 -22.91 -38.04 29.43
N TRP A 7 -23.49 -38.49 28.31
CA TRP A 7 -22.90 -38.39 26.97
C TRP A 7 -23.80 -37.52 26.10
N ALA A 8 -23.19 -36.67 25.28
CA ALA A 8 -23.92 -35.85 24.32
C ALA A 8 -23.11 -35.76 23.02
N ILE A 9 -23.78 -36.03 21.90
CA ILE A 9 -23.20 -35.89 20.56
C ILE A 9 -23.72 -34.59 19.96
N LYS A 10 -22.80 -33.77 19.45
CA LYS A 10 -23.17 -32.64 18.59
C LYS A 10 -22.09 -32.37 17.54
N ASN A 11 -22.50 -32.33 16.27
CA ASN A 11 -21.65 -32.03 15.13
C ASN A 11 -20.35 -32.86 15.09
N ASN A 12 -20.46 -34.19 15.24
CA ASN A 12 -19.35 -35.15 15.20
C ASN A 12 -18.28 -35.04 16.29
N TYR A 13 -18.52 -34.29 17.37
CA TYR A 13 -17.67 -34.29 18.55
C TYR A 13 -18.38 -34.95 19.74
N ASP A 14 -17.70 -35.91 20.36
CA ASP A 14 -18.17 -36.58 21.58
C ASP A 14 -17.69 -35.81 22.82
N PHE A 15 -18.58 -35.56 23.78
CA PHE A 15 -18.26 -34.93 25.06
C PHE A 15 -18.68 -35.83 26.22
N TYR A 16 -17.81 -35.94 27.23
CA TYR A 16 -18.07 -36.71 28.45
C TYR A 16 -18.19 -35.80 29.65
N PHE A 17 -19.27 -36.00 30.43
CA PHE A 17 -19.54 -35.24 31.64
C PHE A 17 -19.57 -36.18 32.85
N TYR A 18 -18.78 -35.85 33.87
CA TYR A 18 -18.82 -36.52 35.17
C TYR A 18 -19.32 -35.56 36.24
N ARG A 19 -20.30 -36.01 37.03
CA ARG A 19 -20.87 -35.24 38.14
C ARG A 19 -20.76 -36.03 39.42
N ASP A 20 -20.22 -35.43 40.47
CA ASP A 20 -20.39 -35.94 41.84
C ASP A 20 -21.24 -34.99 42.69
N ASN A 21 -21.34 -35.27 43.99
CA ASN A 21 -22.17 -34.51 44.92
C ASN A 21 -21.72 -33.06 45.12
N GLN A 22 -20.55 -32.65 44.60
CA GLN A 22 -19.96 -31.34 44.83
C GLN A 22 -19.37 -30.68 43.56
N SER A 23 -19.29 -31.37 42.41
CA SER A 23 -18.68 -30.81 41.18
C SER A 23 -19.19 -31.46 39.89
N ILE A 24 -19.04 -30.73 38.76
CA ILE A 24 -19.22 -31.24 37.39
C ILE A 24 -17.96 -30.95 36.58
N VAL A 25 -17.44 -31.96 35.88
CA VAL A 25 -16.25 -31.87 35.02
C VAL A 25 -16.61 -32.28 33.59
N CYS A 26 -16.14 -31.51 32.59
CA CYS A 26 -16.35 -31.72 31.15
C CYS A 26 -15.00 -31.90 30.44
N VAL A 27 -14.88 -32.92 29.58
CA VAL A 27 -13.67 -33.20 28.81
C VAL A 27 -14.02 -33.50 27.34
N PRO A 28 -13.36 -32.86 26.35
CA PRO A 28 -13.56 -33.17 24.94
C PRO A 28 -12.87 -34.49 24.55
N SER A 29 -13.50 -35.26 23.67
CA SER A 29 -13.07 -36.62 23.28
C SER A 29 -11.68 -36.69 22.62
N ASN A 30 -11.22 -35.61 21.97
CA ASN A 30 -9.93 -35.56 21.29
C ASN A 30 -8.72 -35.48 22.26
N THR A 31 -8.93 -35.28 23.56
CA THR A 31 -7.86 -35.27 24.57
C THR A 31 -7.54 -36.67 25.12
N ILE A 32 -8.18 -37.74 24.62
CA ILE A 32 -7.95 -39.11 25.09
C ILE A 32 -7.33 -39.95 23.97
N VAL A 33 -6.02 -39.83 23.79
CA VAL A 33 -5.24 -40.89 23.12
C VAL A 33 -4.85 -41.90 24.19
N ASN A 34 -5.51 -43.05 24.16
CA ASN A 34 -5.34 -44.23 25.02
C ASN A 34 -5.55 -43.96 26.51
N TRP A 35 -6.66 -44.42 27.12
CA TRP A 35 -6.71 -44.89 28.52
C TRP A 35 -7.97 -45.72 28.77
N ILE A 36 -7.85 -47.03 28.52
CA ILE A 36 -8.75 -48.04 29.07
C ILE A 36 -7.99 -48.72 30.22
N ASN A 37 -8.07 -48.18 31.43
CA ASN A 37 -7.76 -48.93 32.64
C ASN A 37 -8.49 -48.36 33.87
N PRO A 38 -9.45 -49.09 34.47
CA PRO A 38 -10.20 -48.65 35.65
C PRO A 38 -9.36 -48.46 36.92
N ASN A 39 -8.12 -48.94 36.95
CA ASN A 39 -7.28 -48.98 38.16
C ASN A 39 -6.40 -47.73 38.38
N PHE A 40 -6.49 -46.70 37.54
CA PHE A 40 -5.68 -45.48 37.72
C PHE A 40 -6.28 -44.46 38.69
N TRP A 41 -7.53 -44.66 39.14
CA TRP A 41 -8.20 -43.75 40.07
C TRP A 41 -7.69 -43.83 41.52
N GLU A 42 -6.90 -44.86 41.88
CA GLU A 42 -6.25 -44.92 43.19
C GLU A 42 -5.02 -44.01 43.32
N VAL A 43 -4.41 -43.57 42.21
CA VAL A 43 -3.23 -42.68 42.26
C VAL A 43 -3.60 -41.23 42.60
N LEU A 44 -4.87 -40.84 42.50
CA LEU A 44 -5.35 -39.51 42.91
C LEU A 44 -5.75 -39.43 44.40
N ARG A 45 -5.74 -40.54 45.14
CA ARG A 45 -5.86 -40.52 46.60
C ARG A 45 -4.48 -40.49 47.26
N PHE A 46 -4.08 -39.28 47.63
CA PHE A 46 -3.02 -38.95 48.59
C PHE A 46 -1.57 -39.28 48.19
N LYS A 47 -0.94 -38.34 47.47
CA LYS A 47 0.34 -37.74 47.91
C LYS A 47 0.37 -36.24 47.64
N LYS A 48 -0.18 -35.51 48.62
CA LYS A 48 0.28 -34.24 49.20
C LYS A 48 1.46 -33.55 48.47
N THR A 49 1.25 -32.97 47.30
CA THR A 49 2.11 -31.89 46.76
C THR A 49 1.30 -31.01 45.80
N ILE A 50 0.62 -30.04 46.39
CA ILE A 50 0.67 -28.62 45.99
C ILE A 50 0.68 -28.39 44.46
N TRP A 51 -0.51 -28.23 43.86
CA TRP A 51 -0.71 -27.07 42.99
C TRP A 51 -1.36 -26.01 43.86
N PRO A 52 -0.62 -25.00 44.33
CA PRO A 52 -1.23 -23.82 44.88
C PRO A 52 -1.80 -23.09 43.67
N ASN A 53 -3.12 -22.89 43.64
CA ASN A 53 -3.86 -22.06 42.65
C ASN A 53 -4.35 -22.75 41.36
N SER A 54 -5.42 -23.56 41.42
CA SER A 54 -6.14 -24.01 40.20
C SER A 54 -7.66 -24.22 40.45
N GLN A 55 -8.52 -24.38 39.43
CA GLN A 55 -9.21 -23.37 38.62
C GLN A 55 -10.22 -24.13 37.64
N PHE A 56 -11.58 -23.96 37.67
CA PHE A 56 -12.56 -24.45 36.63
C PHE A 56 -13.67 -23.48 36.10
N VAL A 57 -14.16 -23.74 34.86
CA VAL A 57 -15.10 -22.94 34.03
C VAL A 57 -16.22 -23.78 33.39
N LEU A 58 -17.36 -23.17 33.02
CA LEU A 58 -18.37 -23.79 32.14
C LEU A 58 -18.96 -22.83 31.08
N ILE A 59 -19.42 -23.43 29.96
CA ILE A 59 -19.69 -22.79 28.66
C ILE A 59 -21.12 -23.18 28.15
N ASN A 60 -22.03 -22.23 27.86
CA ASN A 60 -23.46 -22.45 27.47
C ASN A 60 -23.84 -22.05 26.01
N TYR A 61 -24.76 -22.73 25.28
CA TYR A 61 -25.11 -22.69 23.81
C TYR A 61 -24.83 -21.46 22.89
N ASP A 62 -24.69 -20.26 23.43
CA ASP A 62 -24.23 -18.98 22.87
C ASP A 62 -22.92 -18.52 23.56
N ARG A 63 -21.89 -19.40 23.51
CA ARG A 63 -21.06 -19.84 24.65
C ARG A 63 -19.75 -19.14 25.01
N THR A 64 -19.80 -18.04 25.73
CA THR A 64 -18.55 -17.45 26.28
C THR A 64 -18.15 -18.04 27.65
N LEU A 65 -16.84 -18.25 27.82
CA LEU A 65 -16.11 -18.93 28.90
C LEU A 65 -15.37 -17.91 29.78
N TYR A 66 -15.62 -17.79 31.08
CA TYR A 66 -14.76 -16.95 31.95
C TYR A 66 -14.61 -17.43 33.39
N ILE A 67 -13.44 -17.11 33.96
CA ILE A 67 -13.05 -17.66 35.25
C ILE A 67 -12.15 -16.82 36.20
N PHE A 68 -12.28 -17.17 37.50
CA PHE A 68 -11.40 -16.99 38.69
C PHE A 68 -11.37 -15.56 39.32
N ARG A 69 -11.22 -15.31 40.64
CA ARG A 69 -10.66 -16.00 41.83
C ARG A 69 -11.25 -15.39 43.15
N TYR A 70 -11.60 -16.23 44.14
CA TYR A 70 -11.85 -16.01 45.60
C TYR A 70 -12.66 -14.74 46.05
N HIS A 71 -13.81 -14.80 46.75
CA HIS A 71 -14.23 -15.64 47.89
C HIS A 71 -15.75 -15.93 47.87
N ASN A 72 -16.13 -17.11 48.38
CA ASN A 72 -17.48 -17.57 48.75
C ASN A 72 -18.61 -17.34 47.71
N LEU A 73 -18.80 -18.29 46.80
CA LEU A 73 -20.02 -18.36 46.00
C LEU A 73 -20.42 -19.82 45.75
N HIS A 74 -21.66 -20.16 46.12
CA HIS A 74 -22.33 -21.41 45.75
C HIS A 74 -23.41 -21.07 44.71
N ILE A 75 -23.40 -21.72 43.55
CA ILE A 75 -24.41 -21.51 42.49
C ILE A 75 -25.35 -22.72 42.49
N LEU A 76 -26.63 -22.49 42.77
CA LEU A 76 -27.68 -23.49 42.67
C LEU A 76 -28.46 -23.26 41.36
N LEU A 77 -28.43 -24.23 40.44
CA LEU A 77 -29.24 -24.21 39.21
C LEU A 77 -30.63 -24.76 39.53
N THR A 78 -31.68 -23.99 39.25
CA THR A 78 -33.07 -24.46 39.31
C THR A 78 -33.47 -25.16 38.01
N ASN A 79 -34.47 -26.05 38.05
CA ASN A 79 -34.89 -26.89 36.93
C ASN A 79 -35.40 -26.13 35.69
N ASP A 80 -35.65 -24.82 35.83
CA ASP A 80 -36.23 -23.99 34.78
C ASP A 80 -35.16 -23.15 34.06
N LYS A 81 -33.98 -23.74 33.78
CA LYS A 81 -32.96 -23.36 32.76
C LYS A 81 -32.70 -21.87 32.43
N LYS A 82 -33.04 -20.90 33.27
CA LYS A 82 -32.76 -19.47 33.04
C LYS A 82 -32.28 -18.81 34.33
N LEU A 83 -31.05 -18.31 34.28
CA LEU A 83 -30.46 -17.45 35.29
C LEU A 83 -30.82 -15.99 34.93
N ASN A 84 -31.53 -15.28 35.80
CA ASN A 84 -31.88 -13.86 35.58
C ASN A 84 -30.94 -12.95 36.37
N PHE A 85 -30.23 -12.05 35.69
CA PHE A 85 -29.42 -10.99 36.29
C PHE A 85 -29.77 -9.62 35.68
N LYS A 86 -29.46 -8.54 36.40
CA LYS A 86 -29.55 -7.16 35.90
C LYS A 86 -28.31 -6.35 36.25
N LEU A 87 -28.11 -5.23 35.56
CA LEU A 87 -27.11 -4.23 35.93
C LEU A 87 -27.77 -3.11 36.78
N ASP A 88 -27.04 -2.54 37.73
CA ASP A 88 -27.44 -1.30 38.42
C ASP A 88 -26.95 -0.04 37.72
N GLU A 89 -27.34 1.13 38.22
CA GLU A 89 -26.95 2.46 37.67
C GLU A 89 -25.44 2.73 37.70
N LYS A 90 -24.64 1.83 38.30
CA LYS A 90 -23.17 1.89 38.37
C LYS A 90 -22.50 0.70 37.65
N ASN A 91 -23.24 -0.04 36.81
CA ASN A 91 -22.80 -1.22 36.04
C ASN A 91 -22.37 -2.43 36.88
N ASN A 92 -22.87 -2.60 38.10
CA ASN A 92 -22.64 -3.83 38.85
C ASN A 92 -23.67 -4.91 38.48
N ILE A 93 -23.25 -6.17 38.43
CA ILE A 93 -24.15 -7.30 38.21
C ILE A 93 -24.88 -7.63 39.51
N ILE A 94 -26.22 -7.60 39.46
CA ILE A 94 -27.11 -7.99 40.55
C ILE A 94 -27.84 -9.28 40.17
N PHE A 95 -27.69 -10.31 41.01
CA PHE A 95 -28.48 -11.52 40.95
C PHE A 95 -29.65 -11.45 41.93
N ARG A 96 -30.79 -12.05 41.56
CA ARG A 96 -31.86 -12.39 42.50
C ARG A 96 -32.08 -13.90 42.48
N PHE A 97 -32.01 -14.51 43.65
CA PHE A 97 -32.35 -15.92 43.82
C PHE A 97 -33.60 -16.03 44.70
N LYS A 98 -34.43 -17.04 44.43
CA LYS A 98 -35.58 -17.40 45.28
C LYS A 98 -35.16 -18.61 46.12
N ILE A 99 -35.20 -18.50 47.45
CA ILE A 99 -34.94 -19.62 48.35
C ILE A 99 -36.28 -20.11 48.88
N GLY A 100 -36.66 -21.35 48.54
CA GLY A 100 -37.87 -21.98 49.07
C GLY A 100 -38.14 -23.37 48.47
N THR A 101 -38.78 -24.24 49.26
CA THR A 101 -39.28 -25.54 48.81
C THR A 101 -40.62 -25.37 48.09
N TRP A 102 -40.72 -25.90 46.86
CA TRP A 102 -41.93 -25.85 46.06
C TRP A 102 -42.92 -26.93 46.52
N ASN A 103 -44.18 -26.56 46.74
CA ASN A 103 -45.29 -27.47 47.02
C ASN A 103 -46.35 -27.22 45.92
N GLU A 104 -46.83 -28.28 45.27
CA GLU A 104 -47.45 -28.19 43.94
C GLU A 104 -48.87 -27.57 43.91
N ASN A 105 -49.38 -27.02 45.02
CA ASN A 105 -50.78 -26.61 45.18
C ASN A 105 -51.02 -25.15 45.66
N ASP A 106 -50.01 -24.27 45.72
CA ASP A 106 -50.23 -22.88 46.14
C ASP A 106 -50.23 -21.90 44.95
N ASP A 107 -51.43 -21.60 44.46
CA ASP A 107 -51.75 -20.46 43.61
C ASP A 107 -52.10 -19.23 44.48
N ASP A 108 -51.18 -18.72 45.31
CA ASP A 108 -51.23 -17.29 45.67
C ASP A 108 -49.95 -16.72 46.29
N VAL A 109 -49.81 -15.41 46.12
CA VAL A 109 -48.65 -14.56 46.45
C VAL A 109 -48.35 -14.54 47.96
N ALA A 110 -47.12 -14.88 48.36
CA ALA A 110 -46.56 -14.37 49.63
C ALA A 110 -45.02 -14.22 49.63
N SER A 111 -44.64 -12.95 49.76
CA SER A 111 -43.39 -12.39 50.29
C SER A 111 -42.41 -13.34 50.98
N THR A 112 -41.15 -13.37 50.51
CA THR A 112 -39.99 -13.38 51.40
C THR A 112 -38.70 -12.94 50.70
N VAL A 113 -37.86 -12.29 51.51
CA VAL A 113 -36.68 -11.45 51.24
C VAL A 113 -35.72 -12.03 50.19
N GLY A 114 -35.50 -11.28 49.11
CA GLY A 114 -34.41 -11.56 48.17
C GLY A 114 -33.11 -10.92 48.65
N GLU A 115 -32.12 -11.73 48.99
CA GLU A 115 -30.75 -11.24 49.21
C GLU A 115 -30.09 -10.89 47.88
N THR A 116 -29.48 -9.70 47.82
CA THR A 116 -28.69 -9.22 46.68
C THR A 116 -27.20 -9.40 46.96
N ALA A 117 -26.50 -10.17 46.12
CA ALA A 117 -25.04 -10.24 46.09
C ALA A 117 -24.49 -9.31 45.00
N ASN A 118 -23.50 -8.48 45.34
CA ASN A 118 -22.83 -7.55 44.42
C ASN A 118 -21.38 -8.04 44.18
N LEU A 119 -21.04 -8.38 42.93
CA LEU A 119 -19.76 -9.02 42.58
C LEU A 119 -18.67 -8.02 42.10
N GLY A 120 -18.92 -6.71 42.20
CA GLY A 120 -17.94 -5.68 41.82
C GLY A 120 -17.87 -5.39 40.31
N LYS A 121 -17.01 -4.43 39.93
CA LYS A 121 -16.86 -3.93 38.55
C LYS A 121 -16.24 -4.98 37.63
N ILE A 122 -16.76 -5.05 36.42
CA ILE A 122 -16.21 -5.79 35.29
C ILE A 122 -14.77 -5.27 35.03
N PRO A 123 -13.72 -6.13 35.05
CA PRO A 123 -12.46 -5.79 34.40
C PRO A 123 -12.76 -5.56 32.92
N GLU A 124 -12.25 -4.48 32.34
CA GLU A 124 -12.37 -4.09 30.92
C GLU A 124 -12.72 -5.25 29.97
N ILE A 125 -13.77 -5.05 29.17
CA ILE A 125 -14.24 -5.96 28.14
C ILE A 125 -13.03 -6.49 27.36
N ILE A 126 -12.70 -7.77 27.54
CA ILE A 126 -11.75 -8.48 26.68
C ILE A 126 -12.42 -8.51 25.31
N GLU A 127 -11.82 -7.84 24.32
CA GLU A 127 -12.26 -7.86 22.93
C GLU A 127 -12.56 -9.30 22.50
N LYS A 128 -13.62 -9.49 21.71
CA LYS A 128 -13.97 -10.82 21.18
C LYS A 128 -12.69 -11.46 20.60
N PRO A 129 -12.32 -12.69 20.98
CA PRO A 129 -11.25 -13.40 20.28
C PRO A 129 -11.66 -13.45 18.81
N ASN A 130 -10.76 -12.95 17.95
CA ASN A 130 -10.94 -12.93 16.51
C ASN A 130 -11.39 -14.33 16.05
N GLU A 131 -12.62 -14.46 15.54
CA GLU A 131 -13.24 -15.75 15.22
C GLU A 131 -12.50 -16.52 14.11
N TYR A 132 -11.62 -15.83 13.39
CA TYR A 132 -10.80 -16.37 12.32
C TYR A 132 -9.54 -17.09 12.81
N LEU A 133 -9.19 -17.00 14.10
CA LEU A 133 -7.95 -17.57 14.67
C LEU A 133 -8.20 -18.88 15.45
N ASP A 134 -7.22 -19.79 15.43
CA ASP A 134 -7.15 -20.94 16.34
C ASP A 134 -6.52 -20.57 17.70
N LEU A 135 -6.45 -21.52 18.62
CA LEU A 135 -5.91 -21.31 19.98
C LEU A 135 -4.43 -20.90 19.98
N ASP A 136 -3.70 -21.16 18.89
CA ASP A 136 -2.29 -20.82 18.73
C ASP A 136 -2.11 -19.48 17.96
N GLY A 137 -3.21 -18.82 17.57
CA GLY A 137 -3.22 -17.55 16.86
C GLY A 137 -2.95 -17.66 15.35
N TYR A 138 -3.05 -18.85 14.75
CA TYR A 138 -3.03 -19.04 13.30
C TYR A 138 -4.43 -18.92 12.72
N ILE A 139 -4.56 -18.70 11.42
CA ILE A 139 -5.85 -18.79 10.74
C ILE A 139 -6.43 -20.20 10.99
N SER A 140 -7.71 -20.27 11.37
CA SER A 140 -8.42 -21.53 11.54
C SER A 140 -8.58 -22.23 10.17
N PRO A 141 -8.38 -23.56 10.06
CA PRO A 141 -8.39 -24.30 8.80
C PRO A 141 -9.63 -24.15 7.91
N GLN A 142 -10.76 -23.70 8.47
CA GLN A 142 -11.99 -23.43 7.71
C GLN A 142 -11.98 -22.10 6.95
N TYR A 143 -11.02 -21.20 7.24
CA TYR A 143 -10.92 -19.87 6.65
C TYR A 143 -9.73 -19.72 5.69
N TYR A 144 -9.07 -20.83 5.32
CA TYR A 144 -8.03 -20.82 4.31
C TYR A 144 -7.98 -22.12 3.51
N GLU A 145 -7.36 -22.07 2.34
CA GLU A 145 -7.06 -23.24 1.51
C GLU A 145 -5.55 -23.42 1.37
N ILE A 146 -5.03 -24.61 1.69
CA ILE A 146 -3.65 -25.01 1.41
C ILE A 146 -3.64 -26.14 0.40
N VAL A 147 -2.84 -26.00 -0.65
CA VAL A 147 -2.54 -27.07 -1.62
C VAL A 147 -1.03 -27.20 -1.75
N ASN A 148 -0.46 -28.38 -1.47
CA ASN A 148 0.98 -28.65 -1.60
C ASN A 148 1.87 -27.56 -0.96
N ASN A 149 1.60 -27.22 0.31
CA ASN A 149 2.29 -26.18 1.09
C ASN A 149 2.16 -24.75 0.50
N THR A 150 1.25 -24.52 -0.43
CA THR A 150 0.90 -23.20 -0.96
C THR A 150 -0.38 -22.74 -0.27
N LEU A 151 -0.35 -21.56 0.35
CA LEU A 151 -1.56 -20.90 0.84
C LEU A 151 -2.29 -20.27 -0.37
N VAL A 152 -3.35 -20.91 -0.84
CA VAL A 152 -4.04 -20.57 -2.10
C VAL A 152 -5.03 -19.44 -1.90
N SER A 153 -5.77 -19.47 -0.80
CA SER A 153 -6.79 -18.48 -0.49
C SER A 153 -7.03 -18.37 1.01
N VAL A 154 -7.53 -17.22 1.44
CA VAL A 154 -8.09 -16.99 2.77
C VAL A 154 -9.48 -16.36 2.63
N ASP A 155 -10.31 -16.45 3.67
CA ASP A 155 -11.57 -15.72 3.76
C ASP A 155 -11.29 -14.21 3.61
N LYS A 156 -12.09 -13.50 2.81
CA LYS A 156 -11.87 -12.08 2.54
C LYS A 156 -12.28 -11.17 3.70
N ASN A 157 -13.07 -11.68 4.64
CA ASN A 157 -13.54 -10.94 5.80
C ASN A 157 -12.56 -10.98 6.98
N ILE A 158 -11.41 -11.64 6.82
CA ILE A 158 -10.36 -11.68 7.86
C ILE A 158 -10.00 -10.25 8.31
N GLU A 159 -10.00 -10.04 9.63
CA GLU A 159 -9.77 -8.72 10.23
C GLU A 159 -8.63 -8.71 11.24
N GLY A 160 -7.88 -7.63 11.31
CA GLY A 160 -6.81 -7.45 12.30
C GLY A 160 -5.48 -8.12 11.93
N HIS A 161 -4.82 -8.71 12.92
CA HIS A 161 -3.50 -9.35 12.79
C HIS A 161 -3.61 -10.87 12.53
N PHE A 162 -2.80 -11.39 11.60
CA PHE A 162 -2.77 -12.81 11.28
C PHE A 162 -1.37 -13.41 11.28
N LYS A 163 -1.28 -14.70 11.60
CA LYS A 163 -0.07 -15.51 11.45
C LYS A 163 -0.29 -16.63 10.46
N ILE A 164 0.62 -16.76 9.50
CA ILE A 164 0.67 -17.90 8.57
C ILE A 164 1.42 -19.06 9.24
N ARG A 165 1.00 -20.31 9.00
CA ARG A 165 1.63 -21.51 9.60
C ARG A 165 3.03 -21.77 9.08
N GLU A 166 3.91 -22.23 9.97
CA GLU A 166 5.35 -22.50 9.75
C GLU A 166 5.69 -23.49 8.61
N ASN A 167 4.74 -24.22 8.04
CA ASN A 167 4.97 -25.16 6.95
C ASN A 167 4.63 -24.62 5.55
N ILE A 168 4.07 -23.41 5.47
CA ILE A 168 3.75 -22.77 4.18
C ILE A 168 5.04 -22.36 3.47
N LYS A 169 5.17 -22.76 2.21
CA LYS A 169 6.32 -22.43 1.36
C LYS A 169 6.04 -21.30 0.39
N ILE A 170 4.79 -21.11 0.00
CA ILE A 170 4.38 -20.16 -1.03
C ILE A 170 3.10 -19.47 -0.57
N ILE A 171 3.08 -18.14 -0.60
CA ILE A 171 1.82 -17.38 -0.60
C ILE A 171 1.35 -17.33 -2.03
N GLY A 172 0.30 -18.10 -2.31
CA GLY A 172 -0.21 -18.33 -3.64
C GLY A 172 -0.85 -17.09 -4.25
N PRO A 173 -1.14 -17.15 -5.56
CA PRO A 173 -1.68 -16.00 -6.24
C PRO A 173 -3.03 -15.55 -5.69
N ASN A 174 -3.19 -14.24 -5.52
CA ASN A 174 -4.42 -13.62 -4.98
C ASN A 174 -4.83 -14.10 -3.57
N ALA A 175 -3.95 -14.80 -2.84
CA ALA A 175 -4.30 -15.45 -1.57
C ALA A 175 -5.02 -14.49 -0.61
N PHE A 176 -4.43 -13.33 -0.37
CA PHE A 176 -4.97 -12.23 0.44
C PHE A 176 -5.54 -11.08 -0.39
N SER A 177 -5.68 -11.23 -1.72
CA SER A 177 -6.15 -10.10 -2.55
C SER A 177 -7.53 -9.61 -2.08
N GLY A 178 -7.67 -8.31 -1.87
CA GLY A 178 -8.91 -7.67 -1.41
C GLY A 178 -9.27 -7.95 0.04
N CYS A 179 -8.36 -8.48 0.87
CA CYS A 179 -8.56 -8.59 2.32
C CYS A 179 -8.47 -7.18 2.96
N THR A 180 -9.50 -6.36 2.76
CA THR A 180 -9.49 -4.94 3.14
C THR A 180 -9.45 -4.71 4.65
N ASN A 181 -9.84 -5.68 5.47
CA ASN A 181 -9.84 -5.56 6.94
C ASN A 181 -8.53 -6.08 7.59
N LEU A 182 -7.61 -6.64 6.80
CA LEU A 182 -6.30 -7.10 7.26
C LEU A 182 -5.43 -5.89 7.64
N THR A 183 -4.98 -5.81 8.90
CA THR A 183 -4.16 -4.67 9.37
C THR A 183 -2.68 -5.00 9.48
N SER A 184 -2.33 -6.26 9.73
CA SER A 184 -0.95 -6.75 9.79
C SER A 184 -0.90 -8.27 9.60
N ILE A 185 0.26 -8.79 9.17
CA ILE A 185 0.47 -10.22 8.98
C ILE A 185 1.90 -10.63 9.33
N THR A 186 2.04 -11.76 10.01
CA THR A 186 3.31 -12.46 10.22
C THR A 186 3.45 -13.58 9.20
N ILE A 187 4.44 -13.45 8.32
CA ILE A 187 4.85 -14.47 7.37
C ILE A 187 6.00 -15.28 8.03
N PRO A 188 5.91 -16.63 8.07
CA PRO A 188 6.96 -17.47 8.65
C PRO A 188 8.16 -17.61 7.70
N ASP A 189 9.34 -17.89 8.27
CA ASP A 189 10.61 -18.06 7.56
C ASP A 189 10.62 -19.22 6.56
N SER A 190 9.61 -20.09 6.62
CA SER A 190 9.42 -21.15 5.64
C SER A 190 8.94 -20.65 4.28
N VAL A 191 8.37 -19.44 4.18
CA VAL A 191 7.84 -18.87 2.94
C VAL A 191 8.98 -18.39 2.04
N THR A 192 9.10 -18.99 0.87
CA THR A 192 10.16 -18.68 -0.11
C THR A 192 9.69 -17.82 -1.28
N SER A 193 8.37 -17.63 -1.45
CA SER A 193 7.82 -16.89 -2.59
C SER A 193 6.47 -16.26 -2.26
N ILE A 194 6.32 -14.99 -2.64
CA ILE A 194 5.07 -14.23 -2.60
C ILE A 194 4.63 -14.01 -4.06
N LYS A 195 3.52 -14.64 -4.45
CA LYS A 195 3.07 -14.71 -5.84
C LYS A 195 2.26 -13.50 -6.30
N TYR A 196 1.99 -13.45 -7.61
CA TYR A 196 1.22 -12.38 -8.24
C TYR A 196 -0.07 -12.06 -7.47
N ASN A 197 -0.35 -10.76 -7.28
CA ASN A 197 -1.51 -10.25 -6.53
C ASN A 197 -1.66 -10.76 -5.08
N ALA A 198 -0.66 -11.40 -4.47
CA ALA A 198 -0.83 -12.09 -3.18
C ALA A 198 -1.53 -11.24 -2.11
N PHE A 199 -1.18 -9.96 -1.98
CA PHE A 199 -1.78 -8.98 -1.07
C PHE A 199 -2.41 -7.78 -1.78
N SER A 200 -2.70 -7.90 -3.08
CA SER A 200 -3.27 -6.78 -3.87
C SER A 200 -4.60 -6.32 -3.27
N GLY A 201 -4.73 -5.03 -2.95
CA GLY A 201 -5.94 -4.42 -2.41
C GLY A 201 -6.16 -4.64 -0.91
N CYS A 202 -5.13 -5.07 -0.16
CA CYS A 202 -5.18 -5.07 1.31
C CYS A 202 -5.09 -3.64 1.85
N THR A 203 -6.14 -2.84 1.66
CA THR A 203 -6.11 -1.39 1.83
C THR A 203 -5.76 -0.92 3.24
N ASN A 204 -6.09 -1.70 4.28
CA ASN A 204 -5.78 -1.39 5.69
C ASN A 204 -4.47 -2.04 6.20
N LEU A 205 -3.72 -2.76 5.36
CA LEU A 205 -2.46 -3.38 5.77
C LEU A 205 -1.42 -2.29 6.05
N THR A 206 -0.99 -2.15 7.31
CA THR A 206 -0.14 -1.02 7.75
C THR A 206 1.35 -1.33 7.74
N SER A 207 1.70 -2.60 7.99
CA SER A 207 3.07 -3.09 8.03
C SER A 207 3.13 -4.56 7.64
N ILE A 208 4.23 -4.94 7.01
CA ILE A 208 4.55 -6.34 6.71
C ILE A 208 6.07 -6.52 6.75
N THR A 209 6.51 -7.64 7.33
CA THR A 209 7.91 -8.07 7.27
C THR A 209 7.98 -9.26 6.30
N ILE A 210 8.76 -9.11 5.24
CA ILE A 210 9.01 -10.19 4.28
C ILE A 210 10.17 -11.04 4.85
N PRO A 211 10.02 -12.36 5.00
CA PRO A 211 11.07 -13.22 5.55
C PRO A 211 12.30 -13.33 4.65
N ASP A 212 13.48 -13.52 5.25
CA ASP A 212 14.78 -13.62 4.55
C ASP A 212 14.86 -14.75 3.52
N SER A 213 13.95 -15.71 3.55
CA SER A 213 13.87 -16.81 2.59
C SER A 213 13.16 -16.45 1.28
N VAL A 214 12.53 -15.27 1.18
CA VAL A 214 11.83 -14.81 -0.03
C VAL A 214 12.80 -14.23 -1.04
N THR A 215 12.88 -14.82 -2.23
CA THR A 215 13.84 -14.40 -3.27
C THR A 215 13.28 -13.44 -4.32
N SER A 216 11.96 -13.22 -4.35
CA SER A 216 11.28 -12.40 -5.35
C SER A 216 9.94 -11.87 -4.85
N ILE A 217 9.62 -10.62 -5.22
CA ILE A 217 8.29 -10.02 -5.06
C ILE A 217 7.65 -9.96 -6.44
N GLU A 218 6.64 -10.78 -6.70
CA GLU A 218 6.00 -10.87 -8.02
C GLU A 218 5.09 -9.67 -8.32
N SER A 219 4.66 -9.55 -9.58
CA SER A 219 3.84 -8.43 -10.06
C SER A 219 2.57 -8.25 -9.23
N ASN A 220 2.26 -6.99 -8.92
CA ASN A 220 1.11 -6.57 -8.12
C ASN A 220 1.03 -7.17 -6.71
N ALA A 221 2.09 -7.77 -6.17
CA ALA A 221 2.05 -8.47 -4.88
C ALA A 221 1.45 -7.61 -3.73
N PHE A 222 1.72 -6.31 -3.70
CA PHE A 222 1.19 -5.34 -2.73
C PHE A 222 0.49 -4.16 -3.40
N ASN A 223 0.00 -4.32 -4.64
CA ASN A 223 -0.72 -3.28 -5.36
C ASN A 223 -1.92 -2.78 -4.54
N GLY A 224 -2.10 -1.47 -4.40
CA GLY A 224 -3.23 -0.87 -3.69
C GLY A 224 -3.25 -1.10 -2.18
N CYS A 225 -2.15 -1.53 -1.56
CA CYS A 225 -1.99 -1.53 -0.10
C CYS A 225 -1.82 -0.10 0.43
N SER A 226 -2.89 0.70 0.34
CA SER A 226 -2.86 2.16 0.52
C SER A 226 -2.44 2.63 1.91
N SER A 227 -2.67 1.84 2.95
CA SER A 227 -2.26 2.15 4.33
C SER A 227 -0.87 1.62 4.70
N LEU A 228 -0.15 0.94 3.79
CA LEU A 228 1.17 0.38 4.07
C LEU A 228 2.16 1.54 4.28
N THR A 229 2.68 1.68 5.50
CA THR A 229 3.56 2.81 5.87
C THR A 229 5.04 2.46 5.79
N SER A 230 5.37 1.18 5.99
CA SER A 230 6.72 0.64 5.95
C SER A 230 6.70 -0.82 5.50
N ILE A 231 7.76 -1.21 4.80
CA ILE A 231 8.06 -2.59 4.42
C ILE A 231 9.57 -2.79 4.41
N THR A 232 10.02 -3.94 4.91
CA THR A 232 11.42 -4.35 4.80
C THR A 232 11.52 -5.42 3.71
N ILE A 233 12.31 -5.14 2.67
CA ILE A 233 12.63 -6.11 1.61
C ILE A 233 13.95 -6.80 2.02
N PRO A 234 13.99 -8.14 2.12
CA PRO A 234 15.19 -8.86 2.55
C PRO A 234 16.26 -8.93 1.46
N ASP A 235 17.52 -9.05 1.87
CA ASP A 235 18.71 -9.08 1.01
C ASP A 235 18.76 -10.27 0.03
N SER A 236 17.86 -11.23 0.15
CA SER A 236 17.70 -12.36 -0.77
C SER A 236 16.84 -12.01 -1.98
N VAL A 237 16.10 -10.89 -1.97
CA VAL A 237 15.24 -10.48 -3.08
C VAL A 237 16.09 -9.97 -4.24
N THR A 238 15.89 -10.56 -5.42
CA THR A 238 16.62 -10.19 -6.64
C THR A 238 15.74 -9.48 -7.68
N TRP A 239 14.42 -9.50 -7.46
CA TRP A 239 13.41 -9.06 -8.43
C TRP A 239 12.20 -8.42 -7.73
N ILE A 240 11.85 -7.20 -8.14
CA ILE A 240 10.59 -6.52 -7.80
C ILE A 240 9.76 -6.42 -9.08
N GLY A 241 8.63 -7.12 -9.13
CA GLY A 241 7.78 -7.21 -10.31
C GLY A 241 6.94 -5.96 -10.58
N ASP A 242 6.29 -5.97 -11.75
CA ASP A 242 5.48 -4.84 -12.23
C ASP A 242 4.36 -4.50 -11.23
N SER A 243 4.17 -3.21 -10.97
CA SER A 243 3.15 -2.68 -10.06
C SER A 243 3.20 -3.27 -8.64
N ALA A 244 4.31 -3.90 -8.22
CA ALA A 244 4.41 -4.62 -6.94
C ALA A 244 3.97 -3.78 -5.74
N PHE A 245 4.29 -2.48 -5.72
CA PHE A 245 3.90 -1.51 -4.70
C PHE A 245 3.09 -0.35 -5.25
N SER A 246 2.50 -0.48 -6.45
CA SER A 246 1.72 0.60 -7.04
C SER A 246 0.51 0.92 -6.14
N GLY A 247 0.26 2.20 -5.87
CA GLY A 247 -0.84 2.67 -5.02
C GLY A 247 -0.61 2.48 -3.52
N CYS A 248 0.59 2.13 -3.06
CA CYS A 248 0.98 2.20 -1.65
C CYS A 248 1.15 3.65 -1.19
N SER A 249 0.07 4.44 -1.22
CA SER A 249 0.10 5.90 -1.06
C SER A 249 0.59 6.38 0.31
N SER A 250 0.49 5.56 1.36
CA SER A 250 1.03 5.86 2.69
C SER A 250 2.50 5.46 2.91
N LEU A 251 3.14 4.79 1.95
CA LEU A 251 4.52 4.32 2.09
C LEU A 251 5.46 5.51 2.12
N THR A 252 6.18 5.69 3.24
CA THR A 252 7.01 6.89 3.46
C THR A 252 8.48 6.69 3.10
N SER A 253 8.97 5.47 3.28
CA SER A 253 10.32 5.02 2.95
C SER A 253 10.31 3.55 2.56
N ILE A 254 11.26 3.16 1.73
CA ILE A 254 11.56 1.78 1.40
C ILE A 254 13.06 1.64 1.14
N THR A 255 13.66 0.58 1.68
CA THR A 255 15.05 0.22 1.34
C THR A 255 15.00 -0.91 0.33
N ILE A 256 15.56 -0.68 -0.86
CA ILE A 256 15.74 -1.72 -1.87
C ILE A 256 17.14 -2.32 -1.65
N PRO A 257 17.27 -3.63 -1.44
CA PRO A 257 18.56 -4.26 -1.19
C PRO A 257 19.42 -4.32 -2.45
N ASP A 258 20.75 -4.35 -2.27
CA ASP A 258 21.74 -4.35 -3.35
C ASP A 258 21.65 -5.56 -4.30
N SER A 259 21.01 -6.63 -3.83
CA SER A 259 20.70 -7.84 -4.60
C SER A 259 19.67 -7.63 -5.71
N VAL A 260 18.86 -6.56 -5.67
CA VAL A 260 17.77 -6.32 -6.62
C VAL A 260 18.32 -5.85 -7.96
N THR A 261 18.18 -6.71 -8.97
CA THR A 261 18.63 -6.43 -10.34
C THR A 261 17.56 -5.83 -11.24
N TRP A 262 16.29 -5.92 -10.83
CA TRP A 262 15.13 -5.50 -11.62
C TRP A 262 14.04 -4.85 -10.77
N ILE A 263 13.58 -3.67 -11.22
CA ILE A 263 12.41 -2.96 -10.70
C ILE A 263 11.44 -2.79 -11.86
N GLY A 264 10.31 -3.50 -11.81
CA GLY A 264 9.35 -3.59 -12.91
C GLY A 264 8.57 -2.31 -13.22
N ASP A 265 7.80 -2.38 -14.30
CA ASP A 265 6.94 -1.29 -14.75
C ASP A 265 5.98 -0.89 -13.64
N SER A 266 5.81 0.41 -13.41
CA SER A 266 4.90 0.95 -12.38
C SER A 266 5.16 0.46 -10.95
N ALA A 267 6.31 -0.15 -10.64
CA ALA A 267 6.56 -0.83 -9.35
C ALA A 267 6.20 0.03 -8.13
N PHE A 268 6.47 1.33 -8.15
CA PHE A 268 6.15 2.29 -7.09
C PHE A 268 5.17 3.39 -7.54
N SER A 269 4.44 3.19 -8.65
CA SER A 269 3.54 4.22 -9.16
C SER A 269 2.45 4.57 -8.14
N GLY A 270 2.26 5.86 -7.85
CA GLY A 270 1.25 6.36 -6.93
C GLY A 270 1.63 6.23 -5.44
N CYS A 271 2.88 5.94 -5.11
CA CYS A 271 3.41 6.04 -3.75
C CYS A 271 3.57 7.52 -3.34
N THR A 272 2.45 8.22 -3.15
CA THR A 272 2.42 9.69 -2.99
C THR A 272 3.17 10.21 -1.77
N ASN A 273 3.31 9.41 -0.69
CA ASN A 273 4.04 9.82 0.51
C ASN A 273 5.52 9.38 0.52
N LEU A 274 6.00 8.69 -0.52
CA LEU A 274 7.37 8.21 -0.58
C LEU A 274 8.32 9.40 -0.74
N THR A 275 9.12 9.68 0.29
CA THR A 275 9.93 10.91 0.35
C THR A 275 11.30 10.78 -0.29
N SER A 276 11.88 9.59 -0.23
CA SER A 276 13.19 9.25 -0.78
C SER A 276 13.24 7.76 -1.13
N ILE A 277 14.06 7.43 -2.13
CA ILE A 277 14.39 6.05 -2.49
C ILE A 277 15.80 6.02 -3.06
N THR A 278 16.55 4.97 -2.74
CA THR A 278 17.86 4.68 -3.36
C THR A 278 17.68 3.51 -4.30
N ILE A 279 18.05 3.70 -5.56
CA ILE A 279 18.07 2.61 -6.54
C ILE A 279 19.43 1.88 -6.41
N PRO A 280 19.45 0.55 -6.28
CA PRO A 280 20.69 -0.21 -6.18
C PRO A 280 21.59 -0.12 -7.41
N ASP A 281 22.91 -0.18 -7.23
CA ASP A 281 23.92 -0.18 -8.29
C ASP A 281 23.82 -1.39 -9.26
N SER A 282 23.07 -2.42 -8.89
CA SER A 282 22.81 -3.59 -9.73
C SER A 282 21.68 -3.38 -10.74
N VAL A 283 20.88 -2.30 -10.60
CA VAL A 283 19.79 -1.96 -11.53
C VAL A 283 20.33 -1.25 -12.77
N THR A 284 19.99 -1.74 -13.96
CA THR A 284 20.47 -1.19 -15.24
C THR A 284 19.48 -0.32 -16.00
N SER A 285 18.21 -0.33 -15.58
CA SER A 285 17.12 0.43 -16.19
C SER A 285 16.09 0.88 -15.15
N ILE A 286 15.54 2.06 -15.35
CA ILE A 286 14.34 2.52 -14.65
C ILE A 286 13.18 2.32 -15.62
N GLU A 287 12.31 1.37 -15.31
CA GLU A 287 11.22 0.97 -16.21
C GLU A 287 10.09 2.00 -16.28
N SER A 288 9.13 1.78 -17.18
CA SER A 288 8.07 2.73 -17.47
C SER A 288 7.18 2.92 -16.25
N ASN A 289 6.84 4.18 -15.95
CA ASN A 289 6.02 4.56 -14.80
C ASN A 289 6.56 4.12 -13.42
N ALA A 290 7.80 3.63 -13.29
CA ALA A 290 8.32 3.04 -12.05
C ALA A 290 8.05 3.90 -10.79
N PHE A 291 8.15 5.22 -10.91
CA PHE A 291 7.88 6.20 -9.86
C PHE A 291 6.80 7.23 -10.27
N ASN A 292 5.93 6.89 -11.23
CA ASN A 292 4.88 7.79 -11.70
C ASN A 292 3.94 8.17 -10.54
N GLY A 293 3.73 9.46 -10.32
CA GLY A 293 2.82 9.99 -9.30
C GLY A 293 3.37 9.92 -7.87
N CYS A 294 4.67 9.67 -7.68
CA CYS A 294 5.34 9.79 -6.38
C CYS A 294 5.51 11.27 -5.99
N SER A 295 4.40 11.96 -5.74
CA SER A 295 4.35 13.42 -5.55
C SER A 295 5.13 13.91 -4.32
N GLY A 296 5.32 13.06 -3.30
CA GLY A 296 6.16 13.33 -2.13
C GLY A 296 7.65 13.08 -2.32
N LEU A 297 8.08 12.50 -3.45
CA LEU A 297 9.49 12.17 -3.70
C LEU A 297 10.29 13.45 -3.87
N THR A 298 11.17 13.75 -2.92
CA THR A 298 11.96 15.00 -2.90
C THR A 298 13.35 14.85 -3.50
N SER A 299 13.91 13.65 -3.42
CA SER A 299 15.23 13.29 -3.92
C SER A 299 15.25 11.82 -4.33
N ILE A 300 16.05 11.53 -5.35
CA ILE A 300 16.35 10.16 -5.79
C ILE A 300 17.80 10.13 -6.30
N THR A 301 18.50 9.04 -5.99
CA THR A 301 19.82 8.76 -6.56
C THR A 301 19.67 7.71 -7.66
N ILE A 302 20.03 8.07 -8.89
CA ILE A 302 20.11 7.15 -10.01
C ILE A 302 21.57 6.65 -10.09
N PRO A 303 21.84 5.34 -10.04
CA PRO A 303 23.20 4.81 -10.08
C PRO A 303 23.79 4.82 -11.50
N ASP A 304 25.12 4.85 -11.60
CA ASP A 304 25.89 4.88 -12.85
C ASP A 304 25.72 3.61 -13.72
N SER A 305 25.09 2.57 -13.16
CA SER A 305 24.69 1.36 -13.89
C SER A 305 23.49 1.60 -14.82
N VAL A 306 22.67 2.63 -14.56
CA VAL A 306 21.44 2.89 -15.31
C VAL A 306 21.78 3.43 -16.70
N THR A 307 21.29 2.75 -17.74
CA THR A 307 21.47 3.17 -19.14
C THR A 307 20.19 3.69 -19.77
N TRP A 308 19.06 3.54 -19.08
CA TRP A 308 17.71 3.66 -19.61
C TRP A 308 16.77 4.29 -18.57
N ILE A 309 16.11 5.41 -18.90
CA ILE A 309 14.97 5.94 -18.13
C ILE A 309 13.71 5.80 -19.00
N GLY A 310 12.78 4.98 -18.53
CA GLY A 310 11.54 4.62 -19.22
C GLY A 310 10.51 5.73 -19.32
N ASP A 311 9.44 5.44 -20.05
CA ASP A 311 8.38 6.40 -20.31
C ASP A 311 7.64 6.72 -19.01
N SER A 312 7.41 8.00 -18.75
CA SER A 312 6.72 8.49 -17.55
C SER A 312 7.34 8.02 -16.22
N ALA A 313 8.59 7.57 -16.20
CA ALA A 313 9.25 6.98 -15.03
C ALA A 313 9.13 7.84 -13.76
N PHE A 314 9.23 9.17 -13.88
CA PHE A 314 9.09 10.16 -12.81
C PHE A 314 7.93 11.13 -13.03
N SER A 315 7.01 10.82 -13.95
CA SER A 315 5.90 11.73 -14.27
C SER A 315 5.07 12.01 -13.01
N GLY A 316 4.78 13.28 -12.71
CA GLY A 316 4.00 13.69 -11.54
C GLY A 316 4.76 13.66 -10.21
N CYS A 317 6.09 13.49 -10.20
CA CYS A 317 6.92 13.66 -9.00
C CYS A 317 7.03 15.15 -8.64
N SER A 318 5.93 15.78 -8.23
CA SER A 318 5.84 17.22 -8.00
C SER A 318 6.75 17.74 -6.88
N GLY A 319 7.13 16.88 -5.93
CA GLY A 319 8.05 17.20 -4.84
C GLY A 319 9.53 17.12 -5.23
N LEU A 320 9.87 16.57 -6.41
CA LEU A 320 11.25 16.33 -6.81
C LEU A 320 11.90 17.67 -7.15
N THR A 321 12.87 18.10 -6.35
CA THR A 321 13.47 19.44 -6.48
C THR A 321 14.75 19.46 -7.32
N SER A 322 15.47 18.34 -7.32
CA SER A 322 16.72 18.12 -8.06
C SER A 322 16.85 16.64 -8.38
N ILE A 323 17.53 16.35 -9.49
CA ILE A 323 17.90 15.00 -9.89
C ILE A 323 19.21 15.04 -10.68
N THR A 324 20.11 14.10 -10.41
CA THR A 324 21.30 13.88 -11.21
C THR A 324 21.03 12.69 -12.14
N ILE A 325 21.15 12.92 -13.45
CA ILE A 325 21.08 11.85 -14.45
C ILE A 325 22.53 11.43 -14.78
N PRO A 326 22.93 10.18 -14.53
CA PRO A 326 24.29 9.71 -14.81
C PRO A 326 24.66 9.73 -16.30
N ASP A 327 25.95 9.87 -16.60
CA ASP A 327 26.52 9.85 -17.96
C ASP A 327 26.35 8.51 -18.69
N SER A 328 25.98 7.45 -17.96
CA SER A 328 25.62 6.14 -18.53
C SER A 328 24.27 6.15 -19.24
N VAL A 329 23.37 7.09 -18.92
CA VAL A 329 21.99 7.13 -19.41
C VAL A 329 21.96 7.55 -20.89
N LYS A 330 21.50 6.67 -21.77
CA LYS A 330 21.51 6.90 -23.22
C LYS A 330 20.21 7.46 -23.78
N ARG A 331 19.09 7.27 -23.07
CA ARG A 331 17.75 7.68 -23.52
C ARG A 331 16.89 8.01 -22.31
N ILE A 332 16.16 9.12 -22.43
CA ILE A 332 15.10 9.56 -21.52
C ILE A 332 13.78 9.38 -22.27
N GLY A 333 12.87 8.58 -21.71
CA GLY A 333 11.59 8.21 -22.31
C GLY A 333 10.59 9.36 -22.46
N ASP A 334 9.49 9.08 -23.17
CA ASP A 334 8.39 10.02 -23.33
C ASP A 334 7.76 10.35 -21.97
N SER A 335 7.49 11.62 -21.72
CA SER A 335 6.94 12.13 -20.45
C SER A 335 7.75 11.79 -19.18
N ALA A 336 9.02 11.36 -19.29
CA ALA A 336 9.80 10.83 -18.16
C ALA A 336 9.77 11.72 -16.90
N PHE A 337 9.84 13.04 -17.04
CA PHE A 337 9.75 14.02 -15.95
C PHE A 337 8.53 14.94 -16.06
N SER A 338 7.53 14.57 -16.86
CA SER A 338 6.31 15.38 -17.05
C SER A 338 5.65 15.70 -15.69
N GLY A 339 5.32 16.95 -15.42
CA GLY A 339 4.66 17.38 -14.19
C GLY A 339 5.54 17.35 -12.94
N CYS A 340 6.86 17.21 -13.06
CA CYS A 340 7.80 17.44 -11.95
C CYS A 340 7.87 18.95 -11.63
N SER A 341 6.80 19.51 -11.06
CA SER A 341 6.64 20.95 -10.85
C SER A 341 7.62 21.55 -9.86
N GLY A 342 8.18 20.75 -8.96
CA GLY A 342 9.21 21.16 -8.00
C GLY A 342 10.62 21.20 -8.58
N LEU A 343 10.85 20.61 -9.76
CA LEU A 343 12.20 20.46 -10.33
C LEU A 343 12.73 21.82 -10.76
N THR A 344 13.80 22.29 -10.13
CA THR A 344 14.30 23.67 -10.33
C THR A 344 15.37 23.79 -11.41
N SER A 345 16.19 22.75 -11.57
CA SER A 345 17.25 22.65 -12.57
C SER A 345 17.51 21.19 -12.91
N ILE A 346 18.01 20.95 -14.12
CA ILE A 346 18.47 19.63 -14.55
C ILE A 346 19.60 19.77 -15.59
N THR A 347 20.59 18.88 -15.50
CA THR A 347 21.63 18.72 -16.52
C THR A 347 21.36 17.43 -17.27
N ILE A 348 21.23 17.53 -18.59
CA ILE A 348 21.12 16.36 -19.47
C ILE A 348 22.54 15.87 -19.79
N PRO A 349 22.84 14.57 -19.61
CA PRO A 349 24.19 14.06 -19.80
C PRO A 349 24.58 13.95 -21.29
N ASP A 350 25.89 14.04 -21.57
CA ASP A 350 26.50 14.02 -22.91
C ASP A 350 26.29 12.71 -23.69
N SER A 351 25.71 11.70 -23.05
CA SER A 351 25.30 10.43 -23.65
C SER A 351 23.92 10.47 -24.31
N VAL A 352 23.08 11.45 -23.98
CA VAL A 352 21.69 11.54 -24.47
C VAL A 352 21.66 12.18 -25.85
N THR A 353 21.07 11.48 -26.83
CA THR A 353 20.99 11.98 -28.21
C THR A 353 19.64 12.60 -28.58
N SER A 354 18.61 12.41 -27.73
CA SER A 354 17.25 12.91 -27.99
C SER A 354 16.46 13.18 -26.71
N ILE A 355 15.73 14.28 -26.68
CA ILE A 355 14.72 14.61 -25.64
C ILE A 355 13.33 14.30 -26.22
N LYS A 356 12.63 13.33 -25.61
CA LYS A 356 11.37 12.77 -26.11
C LYS A 356 10.14 13.65 -25.82
N SER A 357 8.99 13.25 -26.37
CA SER A 357 7.78 14.06 -26.30
C SER A 357 7.37 14.21 -24.84
N TYR A 358 6.95 15.42 -24.46
CA TYR A 358 6.52 15.73 -23.09
C TYR A 358 7.56 15.48 -21.98
N ALA A 359 8.83 15.18 -22.30
CA ALA A 359 9.84 14.75 -21.32
C ALA A 359 9.92 15.65 -20.07
N PHE A 360 9.78 16.97 -20.23
CA PHE A 360 9.76 17.97 -19.15
C PHE A 360 8.47 18.81 -19.15
N SER A 361 7.40 18.33 -19.80
CA SER A 361 6.12 19.06 -19.88
C SER A 361 5.57 19.34 -18.49
N GLY A 362 5.26 20.58 -18.15
CA GLY A 362 4.67 20.96 -16.87
C GLY A 362 5.67 21.01 -15.71
N CYS A 363 6.98 20.95 -15.96
CA CYS A 363 8.00 21.28 -14.97
C CYS A 363 8.00 22.79 -14.70
N SER A 364 6.96 23.29 -14.03
CA SER A 364 6.71 24.72 -13.83
C SER A 364 7.77 25.42 -12.98
N GLY A 365 8.45 24.69 -12.08
CA GLY A 365 9.57 25.19 -11.29
C GLY A 365 10.92 25.21 -12.02
N LEU A 366 11.01 24.63 -13.23
CA LEU A 366 12.28 24.51 -13.95
C LEU A 366 12.73 25.88 -14.44
N THR A 367 13.79 26.42 -13.84
CA THR A 367 14.31 27.76 -14.13
C THR A 367 15.42 27.74 -15.17
N SER A 368 16.18 26.64 -15.22
CA SER A 368 17.32 26.43 -16.11
C SER A 368 17.45 24.95 -16.47
N ILE A 369 17.93 24.68 -17.67
CA ILE A 369 18.28 23.35 -18.15
C ILE A 369 19.52 23.45 -19.04
N THR A 370 20.45 22.51 -18.87
CA THR A 370 21.62 22.37 -19.76
C THR A 370 21.36 21.20 -20.71
N ILE A 371 21.31 21.49 -22.01
CA ILE A 371 21.16 20.49 -23.08
C ILE A 371 22.51 20.36 -23.80
N PRO A 372 23.09 19.15 -23.90
CA PRO A 372 24.40 18.95 -24.51
C PRO A 372 24.35 19.01 -26.05
N ASP A 373 25.50 19.33 -26.64
CA ASP A 373 25.67 19.58 -28.10
C ASP A 373 25.43 18.34 -28.98
N ASN A 374 25.39 17.15 -28.38
CA ASN A 374 25.12 15.89 -29.06
C ASN A 374 23.62 15.60 -29.24
N VAL A 375 22.72 16.39 -28.61
CA VAL A 375 21.26 16.20 -28.71
C VAL A 375 20.79 16.62 -30.11
N THR A 376 20.40 15.64 -30.91
CA THR A 376 19.99 15.87 -32.32
C THR A 376 18.51 16.19 -32.47
N SER A 377 17.68 15.88 -31.48
CA SER A 377 16.23 16.10 -31.54
C SER A 377 15.62 16.46 -30.19
N ILE A 378 14.78 17.49 -30.20
CA ILE A 378 13.88 17.86 -29.10
C ILE A 378 12.45 17.71 -29.62
N ASP A 379 11.71 16.73 -29.07
CA ASP A 379 10.40 16.35 -29.60
C ASP A 379 9.26 17.30 -29.16
N SER A 380 8.07 17.07 -29.71
CA SER A 380 6.89 17.91 -29.49
C SER A 380 6.53 17.97 -28.00
N ASN A 381 6.14 19.16 -27.53
CA ASN A 381 5.77 19.42 -26.13
C ASN A 381 6.87 19.16 -25.08
N ALA A 382 8.13 18.92 -25.46
CA ALA A 382 9.20 18.55 -24.52
C ALA A 382 9.31 19.49 -23.30
N PHE A 383 9.14 20.81 -23.50
CA PHE A 383 9.17 21.84 -22.44
C PHE A 383 7.84 22.59 -22.29
N ARG A 384 6.73 22.00 -22.75
CA ARG A 384 5.41 22.64 -22.68
C ARG A 384 5.06 22.96 -21.23
N GLY A 385 4.78 24.21 -20.92
CA GLY A 385 4.35 24.65 -19.59
C GLY A 385 5.47 24.67 -18.55
N CYS A 386 6.75 24.68 -18.97
CA CYS A 386 7.88 25.05 -18.11
C CYS A 386 7.82 26.56 -17.82
N SER A 387 6.83 26.98 -17.03
CA SER A 387 6.48 28.39 -16.84
C SER A 387 7.59 29.20 -16.16
N GLY A 388 8.43 28.57 -15.34
CA GLY A 388 9.58 29.20 -14.69
C GLY A 388 10.85 29.28 -15.54
N LEU A 389 10.87 28.68 -16.73
CA LEU A 389 12.06 28.61 -17.57
C LEU A 389 12.42 30.00 -18.09
N THR A 390 13.57 30.53 -17.68
CA THR A 390 13.97 31.92 -17.98
C THR A 390 14.83 32.03 -19.23
N SER A 391 15.63 31.00 -19.50
CA SER A 391 16.53 30.87 -20.65
C SER A 391 16.74 29.41 -20.99
N ILE A 392 17.02 29.13 -22.26
CA ILE A 392 17.41 27.82 -22.75
C ILE A 392 18.31 27.98 -23.97
N THR A 393 19.35 27.16 -24.06
CA THR A 393 20.20 27.07 -25.26
C THR A 393 19.73 25.86 -26.07
N ILE A 394 19.40 26.09 -27.35
CA ILE A 394 19.12 25.01 -28.30
C ILE A 394 20.46 24.59 -28.92
N PRO A 395 20.82 23.29 -28.87
CA PRO A 395 22.06 22.80 -29.48
C PRO A 395 22.14 23.06 -30.99
N ASN A 396 23.35 23.31 -31.51
CA ASN A 396 23.61 23.48 -32.94
C ASN A 396 23.39 22.20 -33.77
N SER A 397 23.17 21.05 -33.13
CA SER A 397 22.79 19.80 -33.77
C SER A 397 21.29 19.71 -34.10
N VAL A 398 20.46 20.59 -33.55
CA VAL A 398 19.00 20.58 -33.75
C VAL A 398 18.64 21.25 -35.08
N THR A 399 17.83 20.56 -35.88
CA THR A 399 17.39 21.04 -37.21
C THR A 399 15.94 21.53 -37.26
N SER A 400 15.15 21.26 -36.22
CA SER A 400 13.75 21.70 -36.16
C SER A 400 13.30 21.93 -34.72
N ILE A 401 12.51 22.98 -34.50
CA ILE A 401 11.77 23.19 -33.25
C ILE A 401 10.36 22.66 -33.46
N ARG A 402 9.99 21.59 -32.75
CA ARG A 402 8.71 20.90 -32.99
C ARG A 402 7.50 21.65 -32.40
N SER A 403 6.31 21.13 -32.71
CA SER A 403 5.05 21.74 -32.27
C SER A 403 4.96 21.76 -30.74
N ASN A 404 4.52 22.90 -30.21
CA ASN A 404 4.35 23.14 -28.77
C ASN A 404 5.62 22.97 -27.90
N THR A 405 6.83 22.86 -28.46
CA THR A 405 8.04 22.53 -27.69
C THR A 405 8.25 23.44 -26.47
N PHE A 406 8.05 24.76 -26.60
CA PHE A 406 8.15 25.76 -25.53
C PHE A 406 6.81 26.42 -25.21
N ARG A 407 5.68 25.81 -25.58
CA ARG A 407 4.36 26.41 -25.37
C ARG A 407 4.13 26.68 -23.88
N GLY A 408 3.83 27.91 -23.50
CA GLY A 408 3.55 28.31 -22.12
C GLY A 408 4.79 28.44 -21.24
N CYS A 409 5.99 28.53 -21.81
CA CYS A 409 7.19 28.97 -21.09
C CYS A 409 7.11 30.47 -20.77
N SER A 410 6.20 30.83 -19.86
CA SER A 410 5.78 32.21 -19.60
C SER A 410 6.91 33.14 -19.14
N SER A 411 7.95 32.62 -18.50
CA SER A 411 9.12 33.39 -18.04
C SER A 411 10.28 33.46 -19.04
N LEU A 412 10.18 32.81 -20.21
CA LEU A 412 11.24 32.83 -21.21
C LEU A 412 11.30 34.22 -21.85
N THR A 413 12.40 34.94 -21.64
CA THR A 413 12.52 36.35 -22.04
C THR A 413 13.13 36.55 -23.43
N SER A 414 14.09 35.69 -23.77
CA SER A 414 14.77 35.68 -25.06
C SER A 414 15.24 34.28 -25.41
N ILE A 415 15.38 34.02 -26.71
CA ILE A 415 15.95 32.78 -27.23
C ILE A 415 16.68 33.03 -28.55
N THR A 416 17.85 32.41 -28.71
CA THR A 416 18.58 32.38 -29.98
C THR A 416 18.30 31.07 -30.68
N ILE A 417 17.78 31.13 -31.90
CA ILE A 417 17.56 29.94 -32.72
C ILE A 417 18.84 29.66 -33.53
N PRO A 418 19.43 28.46 -33.44
CA PRO A 418 20.64 28.11 -34.19
C PRO A 418 20.43 28.16 -35.71
N ASP A 419 21.47 28.53 -36.46
CA ASP A 419 21.49 28.57 -37.94
C ASP A 419 21.28 27.20 -38.61
N THR A 420 21.26 26.12 -37.83
CA THR A 420 20.93 24.77 -38.30
C THR A 420 19.43 24.50 -38.35
N VAL A 421 18.60 25.33 -37.70
CA VAL A 421 17.16 25.13 -37.66
C VAL A 421 16.53 25.55 -38.98
N THR A 422 15.78 24.64 -39.60
CA THR A 422 15.07 24.86 -40.86
C THR A 422 13.56 25.06 -40.68
N SER A 423 12.99 24.68 -39.53
CA SER A 423 11.56 24.80 -39.28
C SER A 423 11.21 25.06 -37.81
N ILE A 424 10.18 25.90 -37.61
CA ILE A 424 9.55 26.17 -36.31
C ILE A 424 8.10 25.68 -36.39
N GLY A 425 7.73 24.74 -35.51
CA GLY A 425 6.43 24.09 -35.52
C GLY A 425 5.29 24.95 -34.97
N SER A 426 4.05 24.48 -35.19
CA SER A 426 2.85 25.17 -34.71
C SER A 426 2.88 25.33 -33.18
N ASN A 427 2.49 26.51 -32.70
CA ASN A 427 2.47 26.85 -31.27
C ASN A 427 3.81 26.66 -30.54
N ALA A 428 4.95 26.58 -31.24
CA ALA A 428 6.26 26.29 -30.62
C ALA A 428 6.59 27.17 -29.41
N PHE A 429 6.27 28.46 -29.48
CA PHE A 429 6.46 29.47 -28.43
C PHE A 429 5.13 30.12 -27.99
N ASN A 430 3.99 29.50 -28.30
CA ASN A 430 2.68 30.06 -27.94
C ASN A 430 2.58 30.28 -26.42
N GLY A 431 2.17 31.47 -25.99
CA GLY A 431 2.03 31.80 -24.57
C GLY A 431 3.34 32.01 -23.82
N CYS A 432 4.48 32.18 -24.52
CA CYS A 432 5.71 32.70 -23.89
C CYS A 432 5.52 34.20 -23.61
N SER A 433 4.75 34.52 -22.56
CA SER A 433 4.27 35.87 -22.26
C SER A 433 5.35 36.89 -21.92
N SER A 434 6.59 36.46 -21.64
CA SER A 434 7.74 37.34 -21.42
C SER A 434 8.71 37.40 -22.61
N LEU A 435 8.44 36.68 -23.71
CA LEU A 435 9.36 36.58 -24.85
C LEU A 435 9.34 37.87 -25.66
N THR A 436 10.35 38.72 -25.44
CA THR A 436 10.48 40.02 -26.10
C THR A 436 11.45 40.01 -27.28
N SER A 437 12.42 39.10 -27.28
CA SER A 437 13.46 39.02 -28.30
C SER A 437 13.68 37.58 -28.77
N ILE A 438 13.61 37.38 -30.08
CA ILE A 438 14.00 36.13 -30.73
C ILE A 438 14.78 36.45 -32.00
N THR A 439 15.90 35.76 -32.20
CA THR A 439 16.65 35.81 -33.45
C THR A 439 16.28 34.60 -34.28
N ILE A 440 15.61 34.81 -35.41
CA ILE A 440 15.21 33.78 -36.36
C ILE A 440 16.21 33.82 -37.52
N PRO A 441 17.01 32.75 -37.75
CA PRO A 441 18.04 32.74 -38.78
C PRO A 441 17.45 32.56 -40.19
N ASP A 442 18.22 32.93 -41.21
CA ASP A 442 17.83 32.80 -42.64
C ASP A 442 17.67 31.34 -43.09
N SER A 443 18.20 30.40 -42.31
CA SER A 443 18.04 28.96 -42.53
C SER A 443 16.60 28.47 -42.35
N VAL A 444 15.76 29.21 -41.60
CA VAL A 444 14.37 28.84 -41.36
C VAL A 444 13.58 28.99 -42.66
N GLN A 445 12.92 27.91 -43.07
CA GLN A 445 12.14 27.80 -44.31
C GLN A 445 10.63 27.77 -44.05
N SER A 446 10.20 27.44 -42.82
CA SER A 446 8.79 27.37 -42.45
C SER A 446 8.56 27.73 -40.99
N ILE A 447 7.52 28.52 -40.73
CA ILE A 447 7.03 28.85 -39.39
C ILE A 447 5.56 28.39 -39.32
N GLY A 448 5.26 27.50 -38.37
CA GLY A 448 3.94 26.93 -38.19
C GLY A 448 2.94 27.91 -37.59
N THR A 449 1.66 27.63 -37.80
CA THR A 449 0.54 28.45 -37.30
C THR A 449 0.67 28.73 -35.81
N SER A 450 0.46 30.00 -35.42
CA SER A 450 0.49 30.47 -34.03
C SER A 450 1.80 30.20 -33.29
N ALA A 451 2.92 29.99 -33.99
CA ALA A 451 4.21 29.68 -33.36
C ALA A 451 4.62 30.70 -32.28
N PHE A 452 4.28 31.98 -32.46
CA PHE A 452 4.60 33.06 -31.53
C PHE A 452 3.35 33.73 -30.93
N GLU A 453 2.19 33.06 -30.99
CA GLU A 453 0.94 33.63 -30.50
C GLU A 453 1.00 33.90 -28.98
N ASN A 454 0.39 34.99 -28.52
CA ASN A 454 0.50 35.45 -27.12
C ASN A 454 1.95 35.70 -26.63
N THR A 455 2.79 36.33 -27.47
CA THR A 455 4.15 36.75 -27.10
C THR A 455 4.34 38.26 -27.32
N PRO A 456 5.08 38.98 -26.45
CA PRO A 456 5.47 40.37 -26.71
C PRO A 456 6.21 40.58 -28.03
N PHE A 457 7.00 39.59 -28.47
CA PHE A 457 7.65 39.58 -29.79
C PHE A 457 6.64 39.71 -30.94
N LEU A 458 5.61 38.86 -30.98
CA LEU A 458 4.60 38.94 -32.02
C LEU A 458 3.82 40.26 -31.95
N GLU A 459 3.51 40.75 -30.74
CA GLU A 459 2.85 42.05 -30.56
C GLU A 459 3.69 43.22 -31.10
N SER A 460 5.02 43.13 -31.02
CA SER A 460 5.92 44.12 -31.62
C SER A 460 5.86 44.09 -33.15
N LEU A 461 5.80 42.89 -33.75
CA LEU A 461 5.64 42.73 -35.20
C LEU A 461 4.27 43.21 -35.69
N LYS A 462 3.19 42.89 -34.97
CA LYS A 462 1.84 43.40 -35.28
C LYS A 462 1.82 44.93 -35.31
N LYS A 463 2.50 45.60 -34.38
CA LYS A 463 2.63 47.07 -34.38
C LYS A 463 3.46 47.60 -35.55
N GLN A 464 4.49 46.86 -35.97
CA GLN A 464 5.36 47.23 -37.10
C GLN A 464 4.64 47.11 -38.44
N PHE A 465 3.86 46.05 -38.65
CA PHE A 465 3.18 45.77 -39.92
C PHE A 465 1.76 46.36 -39.99
N GLY A 466 1.11 46.65 -38.86
CA GLY A 466 -0.26 47.14 -38.84
C GLY A 466 -1.24 46.08 -39.38
N ASP A 467 -1.97 46.42 -40.45
CA ASP A 467 -2.90 45.52 -41.14
C ASP A 467 -2.21 44.64 -42.20
N ASP A 468 -0.94 44.91 -42.53
CA ASP A 468 -0.20 44.14 -43.52
C ASP A 468 0.13 42.73 -42.99
N PRO A 469 0.17 41.71 -43.88
CA PRO A 469 0.63 40.38 -43.48
C PRO A 469 2.03 40.43 -42.88
N ILE A 470 2.20 39.85 -41.69
CA ILE A 470 3.52 39.73 -41.05
C ILE A 470 4.39 38.77 -41.87
N VAL A 471 5.57 39.24 -42.26
CA VAL A 471 6.57 38.45 -42.99
C VAL A 471 7.87 38.43 -42.21
N ILE A 472 8.37 37.24 -41.89
CA ILE A 472 9.63 37.00 -41.17
C ILE A 472 10.58 36.27 -42.11
N ASN A 473 11.71 36.88 -42.48
CA ASN A 473 12.68 36.31 -43.43
C ASN A 473 12.03 35.76 -44.72
N GLY A 474 11.06 36.48 -45.28
CA GLY A 474 10.32 36.06 -46.49
C GLY A 474 9.21 35.02 -46.25
N ILE A 475 9.01 34.56 -45.02
CA ILE A 475 7.95 33.62 -44.64
C ILE A 475 6.74 34.39 -44.13
N LYS A 476 5.57 34.18 -44.76
CA LYS A 476 4.30 34.70 -44.25
C LYS A 476 3.94 34.00 -42.94
N TYR A 477 3.75 34.77 -41.87
CA TYR A 477 3.32 34.25 -40.58
C TYR A 477 1.80 34.09 -40.53
N GLU A 478 1.32 32.95 -40.02
CA GLU A 478 -0.11 32.64 -39.91
C GLU A 478 -0.56 32.60 -38.45
N THR A 479 -1.60 33.38 -38.13
CA THR A 479 -2.33 33.31 -36.85
C THR A 479 -3.64 32.54 -37.03
N LEU A 480 -4.15 31.94 -35.96
CA LEU A 480 -5.52 31.43 -35.96
C LEU A 480 -6.51 32.60 -36.21
N PRO A 481 -7.59 32.38 -36.99
CA PRO A 481 -8.70 33.31 -36.99
C PRO A 481 -9.25 33.44 -35.57
N ASN A 482 -9.50 34.66 -35.10
CA ASN A 482 -10.27 34.87 -33.88
C ASN A 482 -11.66 34.25 -34.12
N PHE A 483 -11.96 33.13 -33.45
CA PHE A 483 -13.28 32.48 -33.47
C PHE A 483 -14.12 32.88 -32.27
#